data_AF-A0A7X0J1Z7-F1
#
_entry.id   AF-A0A7X0J1Z7-F1
#
_cell.length_a   1.000
_cell.length_b   1.000
_cell.length_c   1.000
_cell.angle_alpha   90.00
_cell.angle_beta   90.00
_cell.angle_gamma   90.00
#
_symmetry.space_group_name_H-M   'P 1'
#
loop_
_entity.id
_entity.type
_entity.pdbx_description
1 polymer ?
#
loop_
_entity_poly.entity_id
_entity_poly.type
_entity_poly.pdbx_seq_one_letter_code
_entity_poly.pdbx_strand_id
1 'polypeptide(L)'
;MSKFCYIILVFILAFSACTERSGKDEGSAGSSGKGNNKFRSGTLAADQKKLIIAELKQMQEAFGDKDINLIEKYFNFPLAESTLSIYDLNEDFDQARKANGNKISKELFIRNFNDIYDYFQMGSFNDLFKAVKLDDLKHKNELSSENHTEDEGCYSLYHLKIEGDTVKLQYGTNSDQAFRAAHPDEEEVCSESSFEWTFKLEGKQLRLVRELTAG
;
A
#
# COMPACT_ATOMS: atom_id res chain seq x y z
N MET A 1 37.42 44.55 20.13
CA MET A 1 36.30 45.52 20.07
C MET A 1 35.00 44.75 20.09
N SER A 2 34.32 44.72 21.23
CA SER A 2 32.99 44.17 21.43
C SER A 2 32.11 45.27 22.01
N LYS A 3 30.97 45.57 21.37
CA LYS A 3 29.94 46.48 21.87
C LYS A 3 28.76 45.60 22.31
N PHE A 4 28.64 45.33 23.61
CA PHE A 4 27.87 46.08 24.60
C PHE A 4 26.34 46.08 24.36
N CYS A 5 25.70 45.24 25.18
CA CYS A 5 24.28 45.19 25.47
C CYS A 5 23.80 46.40 26.31
N TYR A 6 22.46 46.49 26.40
CA TYR A 6 21.61 47.31 27.26
C TYR A 6 21.36 48.73 26.71
N ILE A 7 20.11 49.22 26.63
CA ILE A 7 19.31 49.71 27.78
C ILE A 7 17.90 50.17 27.28
N ILE A 8 16.84 49.80 28.03
CA ILE A 8 15.54 50.52 28.28
C ILE A 8 14.54 50.66 27.10
N LEU A 9 13.33 50.07 27.10
CA LEU A 9 12.13 50.21 27.95
C LEU A 9 11.37 51.54 27.71
N VAL A 10 10.03 51.45 27.59
CA VAL A 10 9.01 52.53 27.43
C VAL A 10 8.56 52.81 25.98
N PHE A 11 7.41 52.26 25.59
CA PHE A 11 6.19 53.04 25.32
C PHE A 11 4.98 52.11 25.19
N ILE A 12 4.27 51.99 26.31
CA ILE A 12 2.86 51.59 26.38
C ILE A 12 2.06 52.80 25.90
N LEU A 13 1.01 52.58 25.11
CA LEU A 13 -0.34 53.19 25.20
C LEU A 13 -1.02 53.25 23.81
N ALA A 14 -1.97 52.35 23.58
CA ALA A 14 -3.20 52.67 22.87
C ALA A 14 -4.31 51.73 23.40
N PHE A 15 -5.00 52.23 24.42
CA PHE A 15 -6.28 51.73 24.90
C PHE A 15 -7.37 51.97 23.85
N SER A 16 -8.39 51.11 23.89
CA SER A 16 -9.83 51.29 23.59
C SER A 16 -10.30 50.16 22.66
N ALA A 17 -11.32 49.34 22.96
CA ALA A 17 -12.35 49.46 23.99
C ALA A 17 -12.91 48.08 24.35
N CYS A 18 -13.31 47.95 25.62
CA CYS A 18 -14.16 46.89 26.13
C CYS A 18 -15.56 46.95 25.48
N THR A 19 -16.18 45.79 25.32
CA THR A 19 -17.63 45.66 25.52
C THR A 19 -17.86 44.40 26.33
N GLU A 20 -18.23 44.60 27.60
CA GLU A 20 -18.76 43.55 28.46
C GLU A 20 -20.20 43.23 28.06
N ARG A 21 -20.57 41.94 28.08
CA ARG A 21 -21.71 41.52 28.89
C ARG A 21 -21.58 40.05 29.30
N SER A 22 -21.60 39.88 30.60
CA SER A 22 -21.62 38.62 31.33
C SER A 22 -22.98 37.94 31.24
N GLY A 23 -22.95 36.61 31.23
CA GLY A 23 -24.09 35.73 31.43
C GLY A 23 -23.53 34.38 31.83
N LYS A 24 -23.45 34.14 33.14
CA LYS A 24 -23.00 32.91 33.77
C LYS A 24 -24.23 32.03 33.96
N ASP A 25 -24.22 30.81 33.43
CA ASP A 25 -25.01 29.70 33.94
C ASP A 25 -24.21 28.40 33.83
N GLU A 26 -24.16 27.68 34.95
CA GLU A 26 -23.51 26.40 35.16
C GLU A 26 -24.40 25.25 34.65
N GLY A 27 -23.81 24.15 34.18
CA GLY A 27 -24.48 22.84 34.26
C GLY A 27 -24.38 21.92 33.03
N SER A 28 -23.38 21.04 33.09
CA SER A 28 -23.48 19.59 32.77
C SER A 28 -23.46 19.09 31.31
N ALA A 29 -22.79 17.94 31.20
CA ALA A 29 -22.91 16.87 30.21
C ALA A 29 -22.24 17.05 28.84
N GLY A 30 -20.97 16.62 28.80
CA GLY A 30 -20.44 15.63 27.84
C GLY A 30 -20.91 15.67 26.39
N SER A 31 -20.00 16.05 25.49
CA SER A 31 -19.90 15.40 24.19
C SER A 31 -18.47 15.53 23.70
N SER A 32 -17.66 14.52 24.02
CA SER A 32 -16.42 14.25 23.30
C SER A 32 -16.79 14.07 21.84
N GLY A 33 -16.45 15.06 21.03
CA GLY A 33 -16.62 15.03 19.59
C GLY A 33 -15.93 13.77 19.06
N LYS A 34 -16.73 12.73 18.80
CA LYS A 34 -16.35 11.62 17.93
C LYS A 34 -15.92 12.26 16.62
N GLY A 35 -14.62 12.30 16.39
CA GLY A 35 -14.03 12.43 15.07
C GLY A 35 -14.48 11.22 14.25
N ASN A 36 -15.71 11.28 13.73
CA ASN A 36 -16.13 10.45 12.63
C ASN A 36 -15.31 10.92 11.43
N ASN A 37 -14.11 10.37 11.28
CA ASN A 37 -13.53 10.18 9.96
C ASN A 37 -14.46 9.22 9.22
N LYS A 38 -15.58 9.76 8.74
CA LYS A 38 -16.37 9.18 7.68
C LYS A 38 -15.45 9.29 6.47
N PHE A 39 -14.60 8.28 6.30
CA PHE A 39 -13.93 8.01 5.03
C PHE A 39 -15.07 8.05 4.01
N ARG A 40 -15.12 9.12 3.24
CA ARG A 40 -16.12 9.28 2.18
C ARG A 40 -15.78 8.18 1.21
N SER A 41 -16.47 7.05 1.33
CA SER A 41 -16.61 6.07 0.27
C SER A 41 -17.33 6.80 -0.85
N GLY A 42 -16.56 7.57 -1.62
CA GLY A 42 -17.02 8.19 -2.83
C GLY A 42 -17.34 7.06 -3.77
N THR A 43 -18.60 6.95 -4.18
CA THR A 43 -19.01 6.05 -5.24
C THR A 43 -18.08 6.27 -6.43
N LEU A 44 -17.26 5.27 -6.74
CA LEU A 44 -16.35 5.28 -7.88
C LEU A 44 -17.16 5.56 -9.14
N ALA A 45 -16.74 6.53 -9.96
CA ALA A 45 -17.42 6.78 -11.22
C ALA A 45 -17.36 5.52 -12.10
N ALA A 46 -18.48 5.15 -12.73
CA ALA A 46 -18.56 3.92 -13.52
C ALA A 46 -17.46 3.82 -14.60
N ASP A 47 -17.06 4.95 -15.17
CA ASP A 47 -15.99 4.99 -16.16
C ASP A 47 -14.59 4.81 -15.57
N GLN A 48 -14.33 5.30 -14.35
CA GLN A 48 -13.09 5.00 -13.65
C GLN A 48 -12.97 3.51 -13.33
N LYS A 49 -14.07 2.87 -12.92
CA LYS A 49 -14.09 1.43 -12.65
C LYS A 49 -13.77 0.61 -13.90
N LYS A 50 -14.33 0.98 -15.05
CA LYS A 50 -14.00 0.35 -16.34
C LYS A 50 -12.52 0.50 -16.68
N LEU A 51 -11.94 1.68 -16.45
CA LEU A 51 -10.51 1.92 -16.67
C LEU A 51 -9.64 1.04 -15.75
N ILE A 52 -9.97 0.97 -14.46
CA ILE A 52 -9.25 0.09 -13.51
C ILE A 52 -9.32 -1.37 -13.97
N ILE A 53 -10.50 -1.87 -14.36
CA ILE A 53 -10.66 -3.24 -14.84
C ILE A 53 -9.83 -3.49 -16.11
N ALA A 54 -9.79 -2.51 -17.03
CA ALA A 54 -8.96 -2.64 -18.24
C ALA A 54 -7.46 -2.67 -17.92
N GLU A 55 -6.99 -1.81 -17.02
CA GLU A 55 -5.59 -1.79 -16.57
C GLU A 55 -5.22 -3.07 -15.81
N LEU A 56 -6.13 -3.62 -15.00
CA LEU A 56 -5.93 -4.90 -14.31
C LEU A 56 -5.79 -6.08 -15.29
N LYS A 57 -6.52 -6.06 -16.41
CA LYS A 57 -6.35 -7.09 -17.46
C LYS A 57 -5.00 -6.98 -18.17
N GLN A 58 -4.53 -5.77 -18.45
CA GLN A 58 -3.17 -5.56 -18.97
C GLN A 58 -2.11 -5.99 -17.95
N MET A 59 -2.36 -5.76 -16.66
CA MET A 59 -1.46 -6.18 -15.59
C MET A 59 -1.40 -7.70 -15.51
N GLN A 60 -2.53 -8.39 -15.62
CA GLN A 60 -2.58 -9.84 -15.70
C GLN A 60 -1.69 -10.39 -16.83
N GLU A 61 -1.77 -9.82 -18.04
CA GLU A 61 -0.92 -10.22 -19.17
C GLU A 61 0.56 -9.94 -18.87
N ALA A 62 0.89 -8.73 -18.42
CA ALA A 62 2.26 -8.31 -18.13
C ALA A 62 2.96 -9.22 -17.09
N PHE A 63 2.27 -9.52 -15.99
CA PHE A 63 2.81 -10.38 -14.93
C PHE A 63 2.78 -11.87 -15.31
N GLY A 64 1.80 -12.31 -16.10
CA GLY A 64 1.73 -13.66 -16.63
C GLY A 64 2.90 -13.99 -17.56
N ASP A 65 3.28 -13.05 -18.42
CA ASP A 65 4.38 -13.19 -19.38
C ASP A 65 5.75 -12.80 -18.78
N LYS A 66 5.78 -12.30 -17.54
CA LYS A 66 6.98 -11.70 -16.91
C LYS A 66 7.62 -10.62 -17.83
N ASP A 67 6.80 -9.87 -18.58
CA ASP A 67 7.29 -8.85 -19.51
C ASP A 67 7.69 -7.58 -18.75
N ILE A 68 8.98 -7.44 -18.51
CA ILE A 68 9.59 -6.29 -17.84
C ILE A 68 9.20 -4.95 -18.46
N ASN A 69 9.04 -4.86 -19.78
CA ASN A 69 8.72 -3.62 -20.49
C ASN A 69 7.27 -3.19 -20.25
N LEU A 70 6.39 -4.15 -19.93
CA LEU A 70 5.03 -3.87 -19.52
C LEU A 70 4.95 -3.62 -18.02
N ILE A 71 5.63 -4.44 -17.22
CA ILE A 71 5.64 -4.34 -15.76
C ILE A 71 6.19 -3.00 -15.28
N GLU A 72 7.29 -2.51 -15.88
CA GLU A 72 7.90 -1.23 -15.49
C GLU A 72 6.94 -0.02 -15.58
N LYS A 73 5.88 -0.12 -16.40
CA LYS A 73 4.90 0.96 -16.59
C LYS A 73 4.04 1.21 -15.37
N TYR A 74 3.95 0.24 -14.46
CA TYR A 74 3.23 0.40 -13.20
C TYR A 74 4.04 1.16 -12.15
N PHE A 75 5.29 1.53 -12.43
CA PHE A 75 6.18 2.17 -11.48
C PHE A 75 6.44 3.63 -11.86
N ASN A 76 6.45 4.51 -10.87
CA ASN A 76 6.85 5.91 -11.02
C ASN A 76 8.31 6.05 -10.56
N PHE A 77 9.25 5.89 -11.49
CA PHE A 77 10.67 5.99 -11.18
C PHE A 77 11.14 7.44 -10.97
N PRO A 78 12.16 7.66 -10.11
CA PRO A 78 12.82 6.66 -9.27
C PRO A 78 11.93 6.25 -8.07
N LEU A 79 11.95 4.96 -7.72
CA LEU A 79 11.17 4.43 -6.60
C LEU A 79 11.83 4.82 -5.29
N ALA A 80 11.06 5.46 -4.41
CA ALA A 80 11.48 5.73 -3.04
C ALA A 80 11.35 4.47 -2.17
N GLU A 81 12.12 4.42 -1.08
CA GLU A 81 12.04 3.37 -0.06
C GLU A 81 10.61 3.21 0.51
N SER A 82 9.86 4.31 0.61
CA SER A 82 8.45 4.31 1.03
C SER A 82 7.48 3.67 0.02
N THR A 83 7.93 3.45 -1.23
CA THR A 83 7.14 2.81 -2.29
C THR A 83 7.50 1.35 -2.44
N LEU A 84 8.79 1.02 -2.40
CA LEU A 84 9.27 -0.36 -2.52
C LEU A 84 10.50 -0.51 -1.63
N SER A 85 10.36 -1.25 -0.53
CA SER A 85 11.39 -1.42 0.48
C SER A 85 12.19 -2.69 0.20
N ILE A 86 13.33 -2.53 -0.49
CA ILE A 86 14.25 -3.62 -0.83
C ILE A 86 15.55 -3.43 -0.06
N TYR A 87 15.94 -4.44 0.69
CA TYR A 87 17.23 -4.52 1.38
C TYR A 87 17.86 -5.88 1.12
N ASP A 88 19.18 -5.90 1.07
CA ASP A 88 19.97 -7.13 1.01
C ASP A 88 19.62 -8.01 -0.19
N LEU A 89 19.35 -7.38 -1.34
CA LEU A 89 19.06 -8.07 -2.60
C LEU A 89 20.34 -8.72 -3.16
N ASN A 90 21.38 -7.89 -3.32
CA ASN A 90 22.75 -8.26 -3.61
C ASN A 90 23.64 -7.02 -3.38
N GLU A 91 24.95 -7.24 -3.20
CA GLU A 91 25.89 -6.16 -2.85
C GLU A 91 25.91 -5.01 -3.87
N ASP A 92 25.95 -5.33 -5.17
CA ASP A 92 26.02 -4.34 -6.24
C ASP A 92 24.74 -3.49 -6.32
N PHE A 93 23.58 -4.12 -6.18
CA PHE A 93 22.29 -3.45 -6.14
C PHE A 93 22.22 -2.50 -4.94
N ASP A 94 22.59 -2.97 -3.76
CA ASP A 94 22.52 -2.16 -2.54
C ASP A 94 23.51 -1.00 -2.55
N GLN A 95 24.72 -1.20 -3.08
CA GLN A 95 25.68 -0.11 -3.28
C GLN A 95 25.12 0.94 -4.27
N ALA A 96 24.57 0.50 -5.40
CA ALA A 96 23.99 1.41 -6.40
C ALA A 96 22.76 2.17 -5.86
N ARG A 97 21.88 1.50 -5.11
CA ARG A 97 20.71 2.10 -4.45
C ARG A 97 21.13 3.14 -3.41
N LYS A 98 22.12 2.82 -2.55
CA LYS A 98 22.68 3.74 -1.55
C LYS A 98 23.32 4.96 -2.21
N ALA A 99 24.09 4.76 -3.29
CA ALA A 99 24.68 5.84 -4.06
C ALA A 99 23.62 6.77 -4.71
N ASN A 100 22.43 6.24 -5.00
CA ASN A 100 21.28 6.99 -5.53
C ASN A 100 20.33 7.52 -4.44
N GLY A 101 20.82 7.74 -3.21
CA GLY A 101 20.03 8.31 -2.11
C GLY A 101 18.90 7.39 -1.64
N ASN A 102 19.17 6.08 -1.56
CA ASN A 102 18.22 5.01 -1.22
C ASN A 102 17.02 4.89 -2.16
N LYS A 103 17.15 5.35 -3.41
CA LYS A 103 16.11 5.24 -4.44
C LYS A 103 16.52 4.25 -5.52
N ILE A 104 15.53 3.55 -6.08
CA ILE A 104 15.75 2.61 -7.18
C ILE A 104 15.45 3.35 -8.50
N SER A 105 16.47 3.56 -9.32
CA SER A 105 16.27 4.11 -10.67
C SER A 105 15.62 3.07 -11.58
N LYS A 106 15.08 3.53 -12.71
CA LYS A 106 14.50 2.63 -13.73
C LYS A 106 15.54 1.61 -14.22
N GLU A 107 16.75 2.07 -14.51
CA GLU A 107 17.85 1.23 -15.01
C GLU A 107 18.33 0.23 -13.96
N LEU A 108 18.30 0.62 -12.68
CA LEU A 108 18.65 -0.28 -11.58
C LEU A 108 17.59 -1.37 -11.40
N PHE A 109 16.30 -0.99 -11.46
CA PHE A 109 15.18 -1.93 -11.42
C PHE A 109 15.25 -2.92 -12.59
N ILE A 110 15.41 -2.43 -13.82
CA ILE A 110 15.43 -3.28 -15.01
C ILE A 110 16.56 -4.30 -14.95
N ARG A 111 17.76 -3.86 -14.57
CA ARG A 111 18.96 -4.71 -14.52
C ARG A 111 18.85 -5.84 -13.50
N ASN A 112 18.17 -5.58 -12.39
CA ASN A 112 18.01 -6.54 -11.29
C ASN A 112 16.59 -7.12 -11.24
N PHE A 113 15.85 -7.05 -12.36
CA PHE A 113 14.43 -7.36 -12.35
C PHE A 113 14.12 -8.78 -11.90
N ASN A 114 14.91 -9.78 -12.29
CA ASN A 114 14.69 -11.15 -11.85
C ASN A 114 14.85 -11.28 -10.33
N ASP A 115 15.91 -10.74 -9.76
CA ASP A 115 16.13 -10.77 -8.32
C ASP A 115 15.00 -10.05 -7.56
N ILE A 116 14.57 -8.87 -8.06
CA ILE A 116 13.43 -8.13 -7.48
C ILE A 116 12.13 -8.93 -7.59
N TYR A 117 11.90 -9.57 -8.73
CA TYR A 117 10.72 -10.39 -8.99
C TYR A 117 10.65 -11.57 -8.04
N ASP A 118 11.79 -12.21 -7.77
CA ASP A 118 11.89 -13.36 -6.87
C ASP A 118 11.84 -12.92 -5.40
N TYR A 119 12.49 -11.81 -5.04
CA TYR A 119 12.49 -11.23 -3.69
C TYR A 119 11.08 -10.95 -3.19
N PHE A 120 10.23 -10.33 -4.02
CA PHE A 120 8.84 -10.07 -3.67
C PHE A 120 7.90 -11.22 -4.03
N GLN A 121 8.40 -12.31 -4.62
CA GLN A 121 7.54 -13.39 -5.13
C GLN A 121 6.45 -12.86 -6.09
N MET A 122 6.81 -11.94 -6.99
CA MET A 122 5.88 -11.29 -7.92
C MET A 122 5.18 -12.29 -8.88
N GLY A 123 5.67 -13.53 -8.97
CA GLY A 123 4.99 -14.64 -9.63
C GLY A 123 3.56 -14.87 -9.12
N SER A 124 3.35 -14.64 -7.82
CA SER A 124 2.05 -14.81 -7.16
C SER A 124 0.96 -13.85 -7.67
N PHE A 125 1.31 -12.76 -8.37
CA PHE A 125 0.32 -11.95 -9.08
C PHE A 125 -0.36 -12.73 -10.20
N ASN A 126 0.38 -13.56 -10.93
CA ASN A 126 -0.20 -14.40 -11.97
C ASN A 126 -1.22 -15.37 -11.36
N ASP A 127 -0.90 -15.95 -10.21
CA ASP A 127 -1.77 -16.89 -9.52
C ASP A 127 -2.99 -16.19 -8.92
N LEU A 128 -2.83 -14.97 -8.38
CA LEU A 128 -3.94 -14.09 -8.00
C LEU A 128 -4.90 -13.88 -9.17
N PHE A 129 -4.40 -13.48 -10.34
CA PHE A 129 -5.24 -13.21 -11.51
C PHE A 129 -5.89 -14.47 -12.11
N LYS A 130 -5.31 -15.65 -11.91
CA LYS A 130 -5.95 -16.93 -12.26
C LYS A 130 -7.05 -17.31 -11.27
N ALA A 131 -6.83 -17.01 -9.98
CA ALA A 131 -7.74 -17.39 -8.90
C ALA A 131 -9.00 -16.50 -8.86
N VAL A 132 -8.89 -15.23 -9.26
CA VAL A 132 -10.02 -14.28 -9.24
C VAL A 132 -10.58 -13.98 -10.63
N LYS A 133 -11.91 -13.83 -10.73
CA LYS A 133 -12.58 -13.46 -11.98
C LYS A 133 -12.71 -11.94 -12.12
N LEU A 134 -11.76 -11.28 -12.78
CA LEU A 134 -11.74 -9.81 -12.92
C LEU A 134 -13.04 -9.20 -13.46
N ASP A 135 -13.81 -9.92 -14.29
CA ASP A 135 -15.09 -9.43 -14.80
C ASP A 135 -16.17 -9.26 -13.71
N ASP A 136 -16.05 -9.97 -12.57
CA ASP A 136 -16.94 -9.80 -11.41
C ASP A 136 -16.79 -8.40 -10.79
N LEU A 137 -15.68 -7.70 -11.02
CA LEU A 137 -15.48 -6.32 -10.58
C LEU A 137 -16.44 -5.35 -11.25
N LYS A 138 -17.20 -5.73 -12.28
CA LYS A 138 -18.32 -4.90 -12.77
C LYS A 138 -19.36 -4.67 -11.67
N HIS A 139 -19.53 -5.63 -10.76
CA HIS A 139 -20.56 -5.62 -9.73
C HIS A 139 -20.00 -5.67 -8.30
N LYS A 140 -18.77 -6.15 -8.12
CA LYS A 140 -18.06 -6.22 -6.83
C LYS A 140 -16.95 -5.17 -6.79
N ASN A 141 -16.55 -4.79 -5.59
CA ASN A 141 -15.34 -3.99 -5.38
C ASN A 141 -14.21 -4.83 -4.78
N GLU A 142 -14.46 -6.11 -4.53
CA GLU A 142 -13.54 -6.99 -3.84
C GLU A 142 -13.71 -8.40 -4.41
N LEU A 143 -12.59 -9.07 -4.64
CA LEU A 143 -12.51 -10.48 -5.04
C LEU A 143 -11.49 -11.15 -4.14
N SER A 144 -11.82 -12.33 -3.65
CA SER A 144 -10.95 -13.13 -2.79
C SER A 144 -11.00 -14.57 -3.25
N SER A 145 -9.88 -15.27 -3.09
CA SER A 145 -9.79 -16.71 -3.30
C SER A 145 -8.78 -17.29 -2.33
N GLU A 146 -9.10 -18.45 -1.79
CA GLU A 146 -8.16 -19.27 -1.04
C GLU A 146 -8.01 -20.60 -1.79
N ASN A 147 -6.79 -21.09 -1.91
CA ASN A 147 -6.49 -22.35 -2.57
C ASN A 147 -5.91 -23.32 -1.55
N HIS A 148 -6.76 -24.26 -1.12
CA HIS A 148 -6.42 -25.34 -0.20
C HIS A 148 -6.19 -26.61 -1.01
N THR A 149 -5.03 -27.24 -0.83
CA THR A 149 -4.75 -28.57 -1.37
C THR A 149 -5.01 -29.60 -0.27
N GLU A 150 -5.69 -30.69 -0.61
CA GLU A 150 -5.86 -31.82 0.32
C GLU A 150 -4.49 -32.36 0.73
N ASP A 151 -4.34 -32.71 2.00
CA ASP A 151 -3.09 -33.20 2.61
C ASP A 151 -1.89 -32.22 2.54
N GLU A 152 -2.10 -30.95 2.17
CA GLU A 152 -1.10 -29.90 2.36
C GLU A 152 -1.45 -29.05 3.57
N GLY A 153 -0.40 -28.75 4.34
CA GLY A 153 -0.53 -27.95 5.53
C GLY A 153 -0.55 -26.44 5.29
N CYS A 154 -0.36 -26.02 4.05
CA CYS A 154 -0.33 -24.63 3.63
C CYS A 154 -1.47 -24.37 2.64
N TYR A 155 -2.03 -23.18 2.69
CA TYR A 155 -2.91 -22.70 1.63
C TYR A 155 -2.43 -21.34 1.13
N SER A 156 -2.71 -21.05 -0.13
CA SER A 156 -2.46 -19.73 -0.72
C SER A 156 -3.71 -18.87 -0.62
N LEU A 157 -3.54 -17.58 -0.31
CA LEU A 157 -4.62 -16.61 -0.26
C LEU A 157 -4.38 -15.50 -1.27
N TYR A 158 -5.44 -15.05 -1.92
CA TYR A 158 -5.43 -14.01 -2.95
C TYR A 158 -6.57 -13.04 -2.72
N HIS A 159 -6.27 -11.75 -2.81
CA HIS A 159 -7.24 -10.69 -2.58
C HIS A 159 -7.00 -9.51 -3.53
N LEU A 160 -8.09 -9.00 -4.09
CA LEU A 160 -8.09 -7.81 -4.92
C LEU A 160 -9.22 -6.90 -4.46
N LYS A 161 -8.89 -5.65 -4.14
CA LYS A 161 -9.86 -4.65 -3.70
C LYS A 161 -9.74 -3.35 -4.48
N ILE A 162 -10.87 -2.75 -4.85
CA ILE A 162 -10.99 -1.42 -5.43
C ILE A 162 -11.67 -0.50 -4.41
N GLU A 163 -10.96 0.55 -4.00
CA GLU A 163 -11.46 1.59 -3.09
C GLU A 163 -11.25 2.96 -3.74
N GLY A 164 -12.29 3.51 -4.39
CA GLY A 164 -12.16 4.73 -5.16
C GLY A 164 -11.21 4.54 -6.34
N ASP A 165 -10.19 5.39 -6.47
CA ASP A 165 -9.14 5.31 -7.49
C ASP A 165 -7.99 4.37 -7.10
N THR A 166 -8.08 3.70 -5.96
CA THR A 166 -7.04 2.83 -5.42
C THR A 166 -7.40 1.37 -5.63
N VAL A 167 -6.39 0.56 -5.98
CA VAL A 167 -6.46 -0.89 -6.09
C VAL A 167 -5.45 -1.50 -5.11
N LYS A 168 -5.88 -2.47 -4.32
CA LYS A 168 -5.00 -3.30 -3.51
C LYS A 168 -4.99 -4.70 -4.10
N LEU A 169 -3.80 -5.23 -4.32
CA LEU A 169 -3.56 -6.61 -4.69
C LEU A 169 -2.80 -7.26 -3.55
N GLN A 170 -3.27 -8.39 -3.06
CA GLN A 170 -2.63 -9.11 -1.98
C GLN A 170 -2.55 -10.59 -2.30
N TYR A 171 -1.39 -11.17 -2.03
CA TYR A 171 -1.17 -12.62 -2.08
C TYR A 171 -0.35 -13.04 -0.86
N GLY A 172 -0.45 -14.30 -0.50
CA GLY A 172 0.26 -14.82 0.66
C GLY A 172 0.01 -16.29 0.92
N THR A 173 0.58 -16.77 2.01
CA THR A 173 0.44 -18.14 2.49
C THR A 173 -0.01 -18.11 3.94
N ASN A 174 -0.86 -19.07 4.32
CA ASN A 174 -1.17 -19.32 5.72
C ASN A 174 -1.30 -20.84 5.94
N SER A 175 -1.28 -21.25 7.20
CA SER A 175 -1.39 -22.64 7.59
C SER A 175 -2.84 -23.13 7.56
N ASP A 176 -3.08 -24.31 7.01
CA ASP A 176 -4.39 -24.94 6.97
C ASP A 176 -4.77 -25.48 8.36
N GLN A 177 -5.98 -25.16 8.83
CA GLN A 177 -6.43 -25.57 10.17
C GLN A 177 -6.89 -27.03 10.20
N ALA A 178 -7.47 -27.54 9.11
CA ALA A 178 -7.90 -28.93 9.02
C ALA A 178 -6.70 -29.87 8.99
N PHE A 179 -5.65 -29.51 8.24
CA PHE A 179 -4.39 -30.25 8.24
C PHE A 179 -3.74 -30.27 9.63
N ARG A 180 -3.63 -29.11 10.30
CA ARG A 180 -3.09 -29.00 11.67
C ARG A 180 -3.86 -29.83 12.68
N ALA A 181 -5.17 -29.92 12.55
CA ALA A 181 -6.00 -30.74 13.42
C ALA A 181 -5.78 -32.25 13.20
N ALA A 182 -5.44 -32.66 11.97
CA ALA A 182 -5.15 -34.04 11.60
C ALA A 182 -3.70 -34.48 11.93
N HIS A 183 -2.75 -33.54 11.96
CA HIS A 183 -1.32 -33.78 12.19
C HIS A 183 -0.80 -32.96 13.39
N PRO A 184 -1.23 -33.29 14.63
CA PRO A 184 -0.90 -32.50 15.83
C PRO A 184 0.57 -32.59 16.25
N ASP A 185 1.34 -33.49 15.66
CA ASP A 185 2.77 -33.69 15.88
C ASP A 185 3.67 -32.84 14.95
N GLU A 186 3.08 -32.13 13.98
CA GLU A 186 3.81 -31.20 13.11
C GLU A 186 3.80 -29.78 13.72
N GLU A 187 4.92 -29.36 14.31
CA GLU A 187 5.07 -28.10 15.07
C GLU A 187 4.94 -26.83 14.20
N GLU A 188 5.44 -26.86 12.97
CA GLU A 188 5.40 -25.72 12.05
C GLU A 188 5.05 -26.20 10.65
N VAL A 189 3.87 -25.81 10.20
CA VAL A 189 3.31 -26.30 8.95
C VAL A 189 3.62 -25.34 7.80
N CYS A 190 3.45 -24.04 8.02
CA CYS A 190 3.79 -23.02 7.04
C CYS A 190 4.14 -21.69 7.70
N SER A 191 5.18 -21.02 7.19
CA SER A 191 5.42 -19.61 7.51
C SER A 191 4.28 -18.76 6.93
N GLU A 192 3.60 -18.02 7.81
CA GLU A 192 2.58 -17.06 7.39
C GLU A 192 3.27 -15.92 6.65
N SER A 193 2.77 -15.57 5.46
CA SER A 193 3.31 -14.46 4.69
C SER A 193 2.19 -13.74 3.95
N SER A 194 2.32 -12.43 3.77
CA SER A 194 1.37 -11.61 3.06
C SER A 194 2.07 -10.42 2.41
N PHE A 195 1.93 -10.30 1.11
CA PHE A 195 2.40 -9.17 0.32
C PHE A 195 1.19 -8.37 -0.16
N GLU A 196 1.09 -7.09 0.19
CA GLU A 196 0.06 -6.17 -0.28
C GLU A 196 0.70 -5.07 -1.14
N TRP A 197 0.24 -4.95 -2.39
CA TRP A 197 0.64 -3.89 -3.31
C TRP A 197 -0.52 -2.96 -3.57
N THR A 198 -0.35 -1.69 -3.23
CA THR A 198 -1.34 -0.64 -3.44
C THR A 198 -1.00 0.15 -4.70
N PHE A 199 -1.91 0.17 -5.66
CA PHE A 199 -1.85 0.97 -6.88
C PHE A 199 -2.90 2.08 -6.85
N LYS A 200 -2.62 3.19 -7.53
CA LYS A 200 -3.57 4.28 -7.73
C LYS A 200 -3.73 4.56 -9.22
N LEU A 201 -4.96 4.81 -9.66
CA LEU A 201 -5.25 5.25 -11.02
C LEU A 201 -4.80 6.71 -11.20
N GLU A 202 -3.74 6.91 -11.97
CA GLU A 202 -3.21 8.21 -12.34
C GLU A 202 -3.43 8.43 -13.85
N GLY A 203 -4.34 9.35 -14.17
CA GLY A 203 -4.80 9.54 -15.55
C GLY A 203 -5.54 8.32 -16.07
N LYS A 204 -4.86 7.49 -16.85
CA LYS A 204 -5.43 6.26 -17.45
C LYS A 204 -4.70 4.99 -16.99
N GLN A 205 -3.73 5.09 -16.09
CA GLN A 205 -2.85 3.98 -15.75
C GLN A 205 -2.79 3.75 -14.24
N LEU A 206 -2.70 2.49 -13.85
CA LEU A 206 -2.39 2.15 -12.45
C LEU A 206 -0.91 2.41 -12.17
N ARG A 207 -0.61 3.04 -11.03
CA ARG A 207 0.74 3.33 -10.57
C ARG A 207 0.93 2.84 -9.14
N LEU A 208 2.01 2.12 -8.88
CA LEU A 208 2.38 1.64 -7.57
C LEU A 208 2.58 2.83 -6.64
N VAL A 209 1.87 2.79 -5.52
CA VAL A 209 2.01 3.75 -4.42
C VAL A 209 2.95 3.18 -3.37
N ARG A 210 2.71 1.92 -2.98
CA ARG A 210 3.47 1.22 -1.95
C ARG A 210 3.29 -0.29 -2.04
N GLU A 211 4.30 -0.99 -1.55
CA GLU A 211 4.29 -2.40 -1.21
C GLU A 211 4.40 -2.54 0.32
N LEU A 212 3.75 -3.56 0.88
CA LEU A 212 3.81 -3.93 2.29
C LEU A 212 3.94 -5.45 2.40
N THR A 213 5.00 -5.92 3.05
CA THR A 213 5.18 -7.33 3.40
C THR A 213 4.93 -7.53 4.89
N ALA A 214 4.22 -8.60 5.24
CA ALA A 214 4.08 -9.11 6.60
C ALA A 214 4.37 -10.62 6.62
N GLY A 215 5.00 -11.10 7.67
CA GLY A 215 5.34 -12.50 7.91
C GLY A 215 6.10 -12.66 9.22
#